data_AF-A0A8H8RLU6-F1
#
_entry.id   AF-A0A8H8RLU6-F1
#
_cell.length_a   1.000
_cell.length_b   1.000
_cell.length_c   1.000
_cell.angle_alpha   90.00
_cell.angle_beta   90.00
_cell.angle_gamma   90.00
#
_symmetry.space_group_name_H-M   'P 1'
#
loop_
_entity.id
_entity.type
_entity.pdbx_description
1 polymer ?
#
loop_
_entity_poly.entity_id
_entity_poly.type
_entity_poly.pdbx_seq_one_letter_code
_entity_poly.pdbx_strand_id
1 'polypeptide(L)'
;MQPNHILPSLNLGRSTFPASPPLHIHIQLNTSGEASKSGVAPGPDTSSLAQHIVNECPHLKLAGLMTIGAIARSKATGEGEENEDFKVLKEERDRLVGELGLELELSMGMSEDFEGAIAMGSDEVRVGSTIFGTRPAKEDFKV
;
A
#
# COMPACT_ATOMS: atom_id res chain seq x y z
N MET A 1 -19.81 7.52 -2.92
CA MET A 1 -18.77 8.50 -2.51
C MET A 1 -17.90 8.76 -3.71
N GLN A 2 -17.71 10.02 -4.11
CA GLN A 2 -16.78 10.38 -5.19
C GLN A 2 -15.35 10.10 -4.70
N PRO A 3 -14.57 9.17 -5.30
CA PRO A 3 -13.28 8.73 -4.74
C PRO A 3 -12.16 9.79 -4.76
N ASN A 4 -12.36 10.94 -5.43
CA ASN A 4 -11.24 11.78 -5.89
C ASN A 4 -11.00 13.08 -5.10
N HIS A 5 -11.61 13.30 -3.93
CA HIS A 5 -11.35 14.55 -3.16
C HIS A 5 -10.05 14.51 -2.33
N ILE A 6 -9.54 13.32 -2.01
CA ILE A 6 -8.37 13.18 -1.11
C ILE A 6 -7.10 13.61 -1.82
N LEU A 7 -6.88 13.21 -3.07
CA LEU A 7 -5.64 13.51 -3.80
C LEU A 7 -5.44 15.02 -4.06
N PRO A 8 -6.44 15.78 -4.55
CA PRO A 8 -6.29 17.23 -4.68
C PRO A 8 -6.02 17.89 -3.33
N SER A 9 -6.71 17.44 -2.26
CA SER A 9 -6.52 17.98 -0.91
C SER A 9 -5.12 17.67 -0.36
N LEU A 10 -4.60 16.47 -0.61
CA LEU A 10 -3.27 16.04 -0.18
C LEU A 10 -2.17 16.78 -0.96
N ASN A 11 -2.31 16.90 -2.28
CA ASN A 11 -1.40 17.64 -3.14
C ASN A 11 -1.36 19.14 -2.77
N LEU A 12 -2.54 19.75 -2.54
CA LEU A 12 -2.65 21.13 -2.06
C LEU A 12 -2.09 21.29 -0.65
N GLY A 13 -2.38 20.36 0.26
CA GLY A 13 -1.80 20.36 1.60
C GLY A 13 -0.28 20.32 1.56
N ARG A 14 0.30 19.47 0.69
CA ARG A 14 1.75 19.40 0.50
C ARG A 14 2.34 20.68 -0.11
N SER A 15 1.63 21.36 -1.02
CA SER A 15 2.11 22.60 -1.64
C SER A 15 2.36 23.74 -0.64
N THR A 16 1.73 23.68 0.54
CA THR A 16 1.97 24.64 1.64
C THR A 16 3.38 24.53 2.26
N PHE A 17 4.14 23.49 1.93
CA PHE A 17 5.53 23.27 2.37
C PHE A 17 6.52 23.31 1.18
N PRO A 18 6.70 24.47 0.52
CA PRO A 18 7.41 24.56 -0.78
C PRO A 18 8.90 24.23 -0.72
N ALA A 19 9.53 24.31 0.47
CA ALA A 19 10.93 23.94 0.67
C ALA A 19 11.14 22.42 0.86
N SER A 20 10.06 21.64 0.92
CA SER A 20 10.14 20.19 1.13
C SER A 20 10.00 19.43 -0.19
N PRO A 21 10.65 18.27 -0.35
CA PRO A 21 10.51 17.45 -1.56
C PRO A 21 9.07 16.95 -1.73
N PRO A 22 8.66 16.46 -2.92
CA PRO A 22 7.35 15.82 -3.08
C PRO A 22 7.10 14.73 -2.02
N LEU A 23 5.87 14.59 -1.56
CA LEU A 23 5.50 13.56 -0.59
C LEU A 23 5.45 12.20 -1.31
N HIS A 24 6.24 11.25 -0.84
CA HIS A 24 6.20 9.88 -1.34
C HIS A 24 4.91 9.20 -0.87
N ILE A 25 4.19 8.58 -1.79
CA ILE A 25 2.92 7.90 -1.52
C ILE A 25 2.87 6.52 -2.14
N HIS A 26 2.14 5.62 -1.49
CA HIS A 26 1.76 4.31 -2.01
C HIS A 26 0.27 4.28 -2.35
N ILE A 27 -0.08 3.64 -3.46
CA ILE A 27 -1.49 3.31 -3.74
C ILE A 27 -1.82 2.03 -2.98
N GLN A 28 -2.86 2.07 -2.14
CA GLN A 28 -3.36 0.89 -1.45
C GLN A 28 -4.31 0.10 -2.36
N LEU A 29 -4.01 -1.19 -2.56
CA LEU A 29 -4.84 -2.10 -3.35
C LEU A 29 -5.66 -3.00 -2.43
N ASN A 30 -6.88 -3.29 -2.85
CA ASN A 30 -7.69 -4.36 -2.30
C ASN A 30 -7.40 -5.67 -3.06
N THR A 31 -6.30 -6.33 -2.70
CA THR A 31 -5.89 -7.61 -3.32
C THR A 31 -6.74 -8.80 -2.86
N SER A 32 -7.41 -8.68 -1.70
CA SER A 32 -8.24 -9.75 -1.17
C SER A 32 -9.64 -9.82 -1.81
N GLY A 33 -10.08 -8.74 -2.44
CA GLY A 33 -11.43 -8.61 -3.01
C GLY A 33 -12.54 -8.52 -1.96
N GLU A 34 -12.19 -8.42 -0.67
CA GLU A 34 -13.17 -8.32 0.40
C GLU A 34 -13.79 -6.92 0.41
N ALA A 35 -15.12 -6.83 0.35
CA ALA A 35 -15.82 -5.54 0.37
C ALA A 35 -15.62 -4.73 1.67
N SER A 36 -15.18 -5.39 2.74
CA SER A 36 -14.86 -4.77 4.03
C SER A 36 -13.48 -4.10 4.05
N LYS A 37 -12.64 -4.33 3.04
CA LYS A 37 -11.28 -3.80 2.96
C LYS A 37 -11.24 -2.53 2.11
N SER A 38 -10.39 -1.59 2.53
CA SER A 38 -10.10 -0.39 1.77
C SER A 38 -9.05 -0.67 0.69
N GLY A 39 -9.03 0.17 -0.32
CA GLY A 39 -8.08 0.10 -1.44
C GLY A 39 -8.80 0.07 -2.77
N VAL A 40 -8.07 0.41 -3.83
CA VAL A 40 -8.56 0.31 -5.21
C VAL A 40 -8.47 -1.12 -5.72
N ALA A 41 -9.34 -1.49 -6.64
CA ALA A 41 -9.25 -2.78 -7.29
C ALA A 41 -8.04 -2.82 -8.24
N PRO A 42 -7.30 -3.95 -8.30
CA PRO A 42 -6.27 -4.14 -9.32
C PRO A 42 -6.82 -3.95 -10.74
N GLY A 43 -6.01 -3.43 -11.65
CA GLY A 43 -6.38 -3.23 -13.04
C GLY A 43 -6.73 -1.77 -13.39
N PRO A 44 -7.78 -1.51 -14.19
CA PRO A 44 -8.02 -0.19 -14.78
C PRO A 44 -8.15 0.96 -13.78
N ASP A 45 -8.78 0.71 -12.62
CA ASP A 45 -8.95 1.73 -11.57
C ASP A 45 -7.61 2.15 -10.97
N THR A 46 -6.70 1.18 -10.77
CA THR A 46 -5.35 1.44 -10.27
C THR A 46 -4.52 2.21 -11.32
N SER A 47 -4.61 1.86 -12.60
CA SER A 47 -3.94 2.62 -13.69
C SER A 47 -4.43 4.06 -13.77
N SER A 48 -5.75 4.26 -13.73
CA SER A 48 -6.36 5.60 -13.78
C SER A 48 -5.89 6.47 -12.62
N LEU A 49 -5.87 5.90 -11.41
CA LEU A 49 -5.39 6.58 -10.21
C LEU A 49 -3.90 6.93 -10.29
N ALA A 50 -3.07 5.98 -10.74
CA ALA A 50 -1.63 6.20 -10.87
C ALA A 50 -1.32 7.29 -11.91
N GLN A 51 -2.00 7.29 -13.07
CA GLN A 51 -1.86 8.32 -14.09
C GLN A 51 -2.27 9.70 -13.57
N HIS A 52 -3.38 9.79 -12.83
CA HIS A 52 -3.80 11.06 -12.23
C HIS A 52 -2.76 11.61 -11.24
N ILE A 53 -2.18 10.75 -10.39
CA ILE A 53 -1.12 11.16 -9.46
C ILE A 53 0.08 11.70 -10.23
N VAL A 54 0.56 10.98 -11.24
CA VAL A 54 1.76 11.35 -12.02
C VAL A 54 1.55 12.64 -12.81
N ASN A 55 0.37 12.83 -13.40
CA ASN A 55 0.11 13.93 -14.32
C ASN A 55 -0.42 15.20 -13.63
N GLU A 56 -1.17 15.06 -12.53
CA GLU A 56 -1.91 16.17 -11.92
C GLU A 56 -1.46 16.53 -10.50
N CYS A 57 -0.61 15.71 -9.85
CA CYS A 57 -0.17 15.93 -8.48
C CYS A 57 1.34 16.19 -8.36
N PRO A 58 1.84 17.38 -8.76
CA PRO A 58 3.29 17.68 -8.78
C PRO A 58 3.96 17.70 -7.39
N HIS A 59 3.18 17.78 -6.31
CA HIS A 59 3.70 17.73 -4.95
C HIS A 59 3.66 16.33 -4.34
N LEU A 60 3.19 15.33 -5.08
CA LEU A 60 3.19 13.93 -4.69
C LEU A 60 4.13 13.15 -5.61
N LYS A 61 4.79 12.13 -5.06
CA LYS A 61 5.57 11.17 -5.83
C LYS A 61 4.97 9.80 -5.60
N LEU A 62 4.48 9.17 -6.67
CA LEU A 62 4.08 7.77 -6.61
C LEU A 62 5.34 6.92 -6.40
N ALA A 63 5.51 6.40 -5.18
CA ALA A 63 6.68 5.62 -4.80
C ALA A 63 6.47 4.12 -5.05
N GLY A 64 5.22 3.64 -5.06
CA GLY A 64 4.95 2.22 -5.06
C GLY A 64 3.50 1.85 -4.76
N LEU A 65 3.28 0.56 -4.52
CA LEU A 65 1.99 -0.03 -4.21
C LEU A 65 2.02 -0.65 -2.81
N MET A 66 0.86 -0.73 -2.17
CA MET A 66 0.71 -1.30 -0.83
C MET A 66 -0.50 -2.21 -0.76
N THR A 67 -0.39 -3.34 -0.04
CA THR A 67 -1.55 -4.13 0.37
C THR A 67 -1.48 -4.50 1.85
N ILE A 68 -2.65 -4.58 2.48
CA ILE A 68 -2.82 -5.20 3.80
C ILE A 68 -3.06 -6.71 3.64
N GLY A 69 -3.68 -7.13 2.54
CA GLY A 69 -4.11 -8.51 2.32
C GLY A 69 -5.24 -8.98 3.22
N ALA A 70 -5.64 -10.23 3.01
CA ALA A 70 -6.59 -10.96 3.83
C ALA A 70 -5.91 -11.52 5.08
N ILE A 71 -6.56 -11.38 6.24
CA ILE A 71 -6.03 -11.92 7.51
C ILE A 71 -5.87 -13.44 7.41
N ALA A 72 -6.80 -14.13 6.74
CA ALA A 72 -6.73 -15.58 6.57
C ALA A 72 -5.51 -16.01 5.74
N ARG A 73 -5.16 -15.25 4.69
CA ARG A 73 -3.98 -15.54 3.86
C ARG A 73 -2.70 -15.22 4.60
N SER A 74 -2.65 -14.06 5.28
CA SER A 74 -1.55 -13.65 6.16
C SER A 74 -1.19 -14.74 7.18
N LYS A 75 -2.19 -15.27 7.92
CA LYS A 75 -1.97 -16.34 8.91
C LYS A 75 -1.57 -17.69 8.31
N ALA A 76 -1.95 -17.92 7.06
CA ALA A 76 -1.60 -19.12 6.32
C ALA A 76 -0.29 -18.96 5.53
N THR A 77 0.41 -17.82 5.64
CA THR A 77 1.68 -17.58 4.95
C THR A 77 2.83 -17.86 5.90
N GLY A 78 3.42 -19.05 5.81
CA GLY A 78 4.68 -19.38 6.46
C GLY A 78 5.92 -18.94 5.68
N GLU A 79 7.10 -19.20 6.25
CA GLU A 79 8.37 -19.01 5.58
C GLU A 79 8.44 -19.90 4.32
N GLY A 80 8.58 -19.29 3.14
CA GLY A 80 8.63 -19.98 1.85
C GLY A 80 7.27 -20.32 1.23
N GLU A 81 6.15 -19.92 1.84
CA GLU A 81 4.81 -20.11 1.28
C GLU A 81 4.36 -18.89 0.47
N GLU A 82 3.65 -19.15 -0.64
CA GLU A 82 3.10 -18.10 -1.49
C GLU A 82 1.82 -17.52 -0.89
N ASN A 83 1.74 -16.19 -0.88
CA ASN A 83 0.53 -15.44 -0.54
C ASN A 83 -0.04 -14.79 -1.80
N GLU A 84 -1.25 -15.20 -2.19
CA GLU A 84 -1.95 -14.69 -3.37
C GLU A 84 -2.10 -13.16 -3.36
N ASP A 85 -2.25 -12.52 -2.19
CA ASP A 85 -2.34 -11.06 -2.11
C ASP A 85 -1.04 -10.37 -2.55
N PHE A 86 0.10 -10.92 -2.14
CA PHE A 86 1.42 -10.37 -2.48
C PHE A 86 1.74 -10.63 -3.95
N LYS A 87 1.32 -11.78 -4.49
CA LYS A 87 1.41 -12.08 -5.92
C LYS A 87 0.61 -11.08 -6.76
N VAL A 88 -0.65 -10.85 -6.42
CA VAL A 88 -1.49 -9.86 -7.11
C VAL A 88 -0.89 -8.46 -7.02
N LEU A 89 -0.37 -8.06 -5.86
CA LEU A 89 0.28 -6.75 -5.72
C LEU A 89 1.51 -6.62 -6.64
N LYS A 90 2.33 -7.66 -6.71
CA LYS A 90 3.54 -7.70 -7.55
C LYS A 90 3.21 -7.65 -9.04
N GLU A 91 2.26 -8.46 -9.49
CA GLU A 91 1.81 -8.47 -10.90
C GLU A 91 1.27 -7.09 -11.30
N GLU A 92 0.50 -6.45 -10.42
CA GLU A 92 -0.05 -5.13 -10.66
C GLU A 92 1.02 -4.04 -10.65
N ARG A 93 2.03 -4.16 -9.79
CA ARG A 93 3.22 -3.30 -9.81
C ARG A 93 3.93 -3.43 -11.16
N ASP A 94 4.26 -4.64 -11.58
CA ASP A 94 5.00 -4.89 -12.82
C ASP A 94 4.22 -4.35 -14.04
N ARG A 95 2.89 -4.50 -14.05
CA ARG A 95 2.01 -3.91 -15.06
C ARG A 95 2.10 -2.38 -15.09
N LEU A 96 1.98 -1.72 -13.94
CA LEU A 96 2.06 -0.25 -13.86
C LEU A 96 3.45 0.29 -14.21
N VAL A 97 4.52 -0.41 -13.83
CA VAL A 97 5.89 -0.09 -14.24
C VAL A 97 5.99 -0.08 -15.77
N GLY A 98 5.44 -1.10 -16.44
CA GLY A 98 5.39 -1.17 -17.90
C GLY A 98 4.55 -0.06 -18.55
N GLU A 99 3.46 0.36 -17.92
CA GLU A 99 2.58 1.41 -18.44
C GLU A 99 3.14 2.83 -18.25
N LEU A 100 3.78 3.09 -17.10
CA LEU A 100 4.19 4.44 -16.71
C LEU A 100 5.69 4.68 -16.87
N GLY A 101 6.50 3.63 -17.05
CA GLY A 101 7.96 3.72 -17.10
C GLY A 101 8.58 4.20 -15.78
N LEU A 102 7.93 3.91 -14.65
CA LEU A 102 8.37 4.30 -13.31
C LEU A 102 8.94 3.09 -12.56
N GLU A 103 9.79 3.32 -11.58
CA GLU A 103 10.12 2.30 -10.57
C GLU A 103 9.14 2.41 -9.41
N LEU A 104 8.59 1.28 -8.98
CA LEU A 104 7.55 1.20 -7.96
C LEU A 104 7.93 0.14 -6.91
N GLU A 105 7.95 0.59 -5.65
CA GLU A 105 8.20 -0.24 -4.46
C GLU A 105 6.95 -1.05 -4.06
N LEU A 106 7.17 -2.14 -3.32
CA LEU A 106 6.14 -3.00 -2.76
C LEU A 106 6.14 -2.90 -1.23
N SER A 107 5.10 -2.29 -0.67
CA SER A 107 4.84 -2.28 0.77
C SER A 107 3.86 -3.41 1.12
N MET A 108 4.38 -4.53 1.60
CA MET A 108 3.58 -5.69 1.98
C MET A 108 4.28 -6.53 3.06
N GLY A 109 3.50 -7.25 3.86
CA GLY A 109 4.00 -7.96 5.03
C GLY A 109 3.84 -7.17 6.34
N MET A 110 3.35 -7.88 7.35
CA MET A 110 3.11 -7.44 8.71
C MET A 110 3.77 -8.43 9.68
N SER A 111 3.58 -8.23 10.98
CA SER A 111 4.18 -9.06 12.03
C SER A 111 4.09 -10.58 11.83
N GLU A 112 3.02 -11.08 11.20
CA GLU A 112 2.76 -12.52 11.06
C GLU A 112 3.26 -13.12 9.74
N ASP A 113 3.57 -12.31 8.73
CA ASP A 113 3.85 -12.78 7.35
C ASP A 113 4.98 -12.02 6.64
N PHE A 114 5.76 -11.20 7.37
CA PHE A 114 6.83 -10.39 6.77
C PHE A 114 7.93 -11.23 6.12
N GLU A 115 8.24 -12.43 6.61
CA GLU A 115 9.25 -13.32 6.02
C GLU A 115 8.82 -13.80 4.64
N GLY A 116 7.57 -14.25 4.49
CA GLY A 116 6.98 -14.59 3.20
C GLY A 116 6.88 -13.39 2.27
N ALA A 117 6.56 -12.21 2.80
CA ALA A 117 6.55 -10.96 2.03
C ALA A 117 7.93 -10.62 1.45
N ILE A 118 9.00 -10.73 2.24
CA ILE A 118 10.38 -10.51 1.79
C ILE A 118 10.76 -11.52 0.71
N ALA A 119 10.44 -12.81 0.91
CA ALA A 119 10.73 -13.87 -0.07
C ALA A 119 10.05 -13.60 -1.44
N MET A 120 8.90 -12.92 -1.45
CA MET A 120 8.20 -12.55 -2.68
C MET A 120 8.57 -11.18 -3.25
N GLY A 121 9.46 -10.44 -2.57
CA GLY A 121 10.05 -9.19 -3.05
C GLY A 121 9.42 -7.93 -2.46
N SER A 122 9.00 -7.97 -1.20
CA SER A 122 8.62 -6.75 -0.46
C SER A 122 9.83 -5.83 -0.25
N ASP A 123 9.67 -4.54 -0.54
CA ASP A 123 10.64 -3.49 -0.27
C ASP A 123 10.43 -2.87 1.13
N GLU A 124 9.19 -2.90 1.64
CA GLU A 124 8.81 -2.37 2.94
C GLU A 124 7.89 -3.33 3.70
N VAL A 125 8.32 -3.76 4.89
CA VAL A 125 7.53 -4.56 5.84
C VAL A 125 7.09 -3.72 7.04
N ARG A 126 5.88 -3.98 7.55
CA ARG A 126 5.24 -3.18 8.61
C ARG A 126 5.07 -3.98 9.89
N VAL A 127 6.13 -4.06 10.69
CA VAL A 127 6.18 -4.90 11.90
C VAL A 127 5.82 -4.10 13.14
N GLY A 128 4.76 -4.51 13.84
CA GLY A 128 4.25 -3.83 15.03
C GLY A 128 4.36 -4.70 16.27
N SER A 129 3.44 -5.67 16.40
CA SER A 129 3.34 -6.54 17.57
C SER A 129 4.61 -7.35 17.87
N THR A 130 5.38 -7.74 16.87
CA THR A 130 6.65 -8.45 17.08
C THR A 130 7.69 -7.55 17.76
N ILE A 131 7.66 -6.23 17.50
CA ILE A 131 8.60 -5.26 18.09
C ILE A 131 8.09 -4.74 19.44
N PHE A 132 6.81 -4.34 19.51
CA PHE A 132 6.25 -3.62 20.66
C PHE A 132 5.37 -4.48 21.58
N GLY A 133 5.13 -5.73 21.22
CA GLY A 133 4.20 -6.61 21.93
C GLY A 133 2.73 -6.34 21.61
N THR A 134 1.83 -6.97 22.37
CA THR A 134 0.39 -6.85 22.16
C THR A 134 -0.11 -5.43 22.45
N ARG A 135 -0.96 -4.91 21.56
CA ARG A 135 -1.60 -3.61 21.76
C ARG A 135 -2.54 -3.69 22.98
N PRO A 136 -2.45 -2.78 23.97
CA PRO A 136 -3.39 -2.74 25.09
C PRO A 136 -4.81 -2.52 24.58
N ALA A 137 -5.81 -3.03 25.31
CA ALA A 137 -7.20 -2.80 24.92
C ALA A 137 -7.53 -1.31 25.03
N LYS A 138 -8.45 -0.81 24.21
CA LYS A 138 -8.90 0.60 24.30
C LYS A 138 -9.38 0.98 25.70
N GLU A 139 -9.89 0.00 26.45
CA GLU A 139 -10.40 0.14 27.81
C GLU A 139 -9.28 0.39 28.84
N ASP A 140 -8.04 0.02 28.53
CA ASP A 140 -6.88 0.21 29.39
C ASP A 140 -6.31 1.64 29.29
N PHE A 141 -6.70 2.40 28.26
CA PHE A 141 -6.33 3.81 28.10
C PHE A 141 -7.38 4.71 28.74
N LYS A 142 -7.29 4.90 30.06
CA LYS A 142 -7.92 6.05 30.72
C LYS A 142 -7.08 7.29 30.48
N VAL A 143 -7.54 8.17 29.59
CA VAL A 143 -7.09 9.58 29.50
C VAL A 143 -7.89 10.41 30.50
#